data_AF-A0A954RII7-F1
#
_entry.id   AF-A0A954RII7-F1
#
_cell.length_a   1.000
_cell.length_b   1.000
_cell.length_c   1.000
_cell.angle_alpha   90.00
_cell.angle_beta   90.00
_cell.angle_gamma   90.00
#
_symmetry.space_group_name_H-M   'P 1'
#
loop_
_entity.id
_entity.type
_entity.pdbx_description
1 polymer ?
#
loop_
_entity_poly.entity_id
_entity_poly.type
_entity_poly.pdbx_seq_one_letter_code
_entity_poly.pdbx_strand_id
1 'polypeptide(L)'
;MTFRVSTLLFSISVTVVALHVSVVCGDPSPDPINGHYYEKVELPITWDEARFDAKSREFAGIAGHLATISDAEENTIIQTLGSVGEVWIGLTDSTAVSALDGADLSLLGTFEAGNTSALPLPLEGISPVLGERGAGFRWVTGEPYLYLNWRAGAPGDFAGQADGVHTLAQGVWQDAPAGETVGQPGFAGPASRRYVVEYDIELPQERFHVIERYPAADFNAGQIQSLAIADMLLAADDDAPSVVREEVYEAYVISLHDPDLGGGLRDYVRAPYGGNIPGTNDDDFAIQVNAQVFIPTAGDWTFAHATGDDARLSVGRNTFFGEGVEPDGPIRLTRPDEGELTAVPGGSGATFYFPAAGAYELQLTTFESDFFGFTQLFAAPGALSEFDPALFKLVGDVLNDGLAVVSVGDYDDNGRLTSADINSLTTAIASGSGESEFDLNGDELIDLADHTFWVSQLKRTWLGDADLNGQFDTDDLILVFQINLYETGAPAGWQEGDWNGDQVFGTGDLLAAFQDGGFLAGPYFAASAAVIPEPTGFAMCIVGSLVLAGVRRRSR
;
A
#
# COMPACT_ATOMS: atom_id res chain seq x y z
N MET A 1 -42.84 23.88 70.93
CA MET A 1 -41.53 23.20 70.94
C MET A 1 -41.51 22.27 69.76
N THR A 2 -40.88 22.69 68.67
CA THR A 2 -40.81 21.92 67.42
C THR A 2 -39.36 22.04 66.95
N PHE A 3 -38.57 20.99 67.19
CA PHE A 3 -37.17 20.92 66.78
C PHE A 3 -37.11 20.63 65.27
N ARG A 4 -36.42 21.49 64.52
CA ARG A 4 -35.97 21.18 63.16
C ARG A 4 -34.61 20.48 63.27
N VAL A 5 -34.51 19.28 62.74
CA VAL A 5 -33.24 18.56 62.53
C VAL A 5 -32.71 19.00 61.16
N SER A 6 -31.56 19.65 61.13
CA SER A 6 -30.81 19.95 59.91
C SER A 6 -29.91 18.76 59.58
N THR A 7 -30.13 18.13 58.43
CA THR A 7 -29.26 17.10 57.86
C THR A 7 -28.10 17.79 57.15
N LEU A 8 -26.87 17.64 57.67
CA LEU A 8 -25.64 18.01 56.97
C LEU A 8 -25.30 16.89 55.96
N LEU A 9 -25.27 17.20 54.67
CA LEU A 9 -24.70 16.35 53.63
C LEU A 9 -23.20 16.70 53.49
N PHE A 10 -22.33 15.75 53.81
CA PHE A 10 -20.90 15.82 53.47
C PHE A 10 -20.71 15.28 52.05
N SER A 11 -20.31 16.14 51.11
CA SER A 11 -19.89 15.73 49.76
C SER A 11 -18.43 15.29 49.84
N ILE A 12 -18.16 14.00 49.60
CA ILE A 12 -16.80 13.49 49.40
C ILE A 12 -16.46 13.70 47.92
N SER A 13 -15.61 14.67 47.62
CA SER A 13 -15.01 14.80 46.29
C SER A 13 -13.88 13.77 46.17
N VAL A 14 -14.11 12.73 45.39
CA VAL A 14 -13.06 11.82 44.93
C VAL A 14 -12.35 12.54 43.77
N THR A 15 -11.16 13.07 44.04
CA THR A 15 -10.28 13.56 42.97
C THR A 15 -9.64 12.35 42.32
N VAL A 16 -10.17 11.92 41.18
CA VAL A 16 -9.46 10.98 40.29
C VAL A 16 -8.27 11.73 39.73
N VAL A 17 -7.08 11.45 40.27
CA VAL A 17 -5.83 11.85 39.62
C VAL A 17 -5.65 10.89 38.46
N ALA A 18 -6.08 11.31 37.26
CA ALA A 18 -5.72 10.64 36.02
C ALA A 18 -4.21 10.80 35.83
N LEU A 19 -3.44 9.81 36.29
CA LEU A 19 -2.05 9.67 35.91
C LEU A 19 -2.06 9.39 34.41
N HIS A 20 -1.83 10.41 33.59
CA HIS A 20 -1.54 10.22 32.17
C HIS A 20 -0.15 9.59 32.10
N VAL A 21 -0.09 8.27 32.22
CA VAL A 21 1.01 7.51 31.65
C VAL A 21 0.80 7.67 30.15
N SER A 22 1.66 8.44 29.50
CA SER A 22 1.79 8.39 28.04
C SER A 22 2.26 6.97 27.72
N VAL A 23 1.31 6.07 27.47
CA VAL A 23 1.58 4.81 26.80
C VAL A 23 2.07 5.22 25.41
N VAL A 24 3.32 4.88 25.10
CA VAL A 24 3.81 5.01 23.73
C VAL A 24 3.17 3.85 22.96
N CYS A 25 2.00 4.10 22.39
CA CYS A 25 1.45 3.28 21.32
C CYS A 25 2.00 3.81 19.99
N GLY A 26 2.31 2.91 19.06
CA GLY A 26 2.40 3.30 17.65
C GLY A 26 1.00 3.64 17.13
N ASP A 27 0.90 4.46 16.08
CA ASP A 27 -0.36 4.60 15.34
C ASP A 27 -0.75 3.20 14.81
N PRO A 28 -2.04 2.80 14.85
CA PRO A 28 -2.47 1.53 14.26
C PRO A 28 -2.03 1.46 12.79
N SER A 29 -1.39 0.38 12.38
CA SER A 29 -0.87 0.21 11.02
C SER A 29 -1.85 -0.62 10.17
N PRO A 30 -2.19 -0.18 8.95
CA PRO A 30 -3.04 -0.92 8.04
C PRO A 30 -2.35 -2.17 7.51
N ASP A 31 -3.09 -3.26 7.45
CA ASP A 31 -2.81 -4.39 6.58
C ASP A 31 -3.14 -4.01 5.13
N PRO A 32 -2.16 -4.10 4.21
CA PRO A 32 -2.36 -3.75 2.81
C PRO A 32 -3.46 -4.55 2.09
N ILE A 33 -3.80 -5.77 2.52
CA ILE A 33 -4.65 -6.68 1.75
C ILE A 33 -6.09 -6.73 2.25
N ASN A 34 -6.30 -6.91 3.55
CA ASN A 34 -7.65 -7.05 4.12
C ASN A 34 -8.20 -5.72 4.68
N GLY A 35 -7.35 -4.70 4.88
CA GLY A 35 -7.74 -3.39 5.38
C GLY A 35 -8.00 -3.35 6.90
N HIS A 36 -7.71 -4.43 7.63
CA HIS A 36 -7.64 -4.44 9.08
C HIS A 36 -6.47 -3.59 9.57
N TYR A 37 -6.56 -3.10 10.80
CA TYR A 37 -5.48 -2.31 11.41
C TYR A 37 -4.95 -3.02 12.64
N TYR A 38 -3.64 -2.98 12.79
CA TYR A 38 -2.94 -3.62 13.89
C TYR A 38 -2.14 -2.59 14.69
N GLU A 39 -2.31 -2.62 16.01
CA GLU A 39 -1.60 -1.75 16.94
C GLU A 39 -0.79 -2.58 17.93
N LYS A 40 0.52 -2.38 17.94
CA LYS A 40 1.40 -2.95 18.97
C LYS A 40 1.37 -2.08 20.23
N VAL A 41 0.99 -2.68 21.34
CA VAL A 41 1.01 -2.02 22.64
C VAL A 41 2.23 -2.43 23.45
N GLU A 42 3.08 -1.45 23.74
CA GLU A 42 4.37 -1.63 24.41
C GLU A 42 4.28 -1.89 25.92
N LEU A 43 3.10 -1.72 26.52
CA LEU A 43 2.88 -1.90 27.96
C LEU A 43 2.72 -3.40 28.31
N PRO A 44 3.66 -4.02 29.04
CA PRO A 44 3.54 -5.43 29.39
C PRO A 44 2.54 -5.66 30.53
N ILE A 45 1.49 -6.45 30.25
CA ILE A 45 0.41 -6.81 31.19
C ILE A 45 0.00 -8.28 31.02
N THR A 46 -0.84 -8.81 31.91
CA THR A 46 -1.38 -10.17 31.79
C THR A 46 -2.34 -10.30 30.61
N TRP A 47 -2.63 -11.53 30.18
CA TRP A 47 -3.49 -11.76 29.02
C TRP A 47 -4.91 -11.20 29.21
N ASP A 48 -5.54 -11.42 30.37
CA ASP A 48 -6.89 -10.91 30.62
C ASP A 48 -6.93 -9.38 30.75
N GLU A 49 -5.87 -8.77 31.30
CA GLU A 49 -5.69 -7.32 31.28
C GLU A 49 -5.53 -6.80 29.85
N ALA A 50 -4.77 -7.49 28.99
CA ALA A 50 -4.58 -7.14 27.59
C ALA A 50 -5.88 -7.27 26.78
N ARG A 51 -6.66 -8.34 26.99
CA ARG A 51 -8.00 -8.52 26.43
C ARG A 51 -8.93 -7.37 26.81
N PHE A 52 -8.91 -7.00 28.09
CA PHE A 52 -9.73 -5.91 28.61
C PHE A 52 -9.30 -4.54 28.05
N ASP A 53 -7.99 -4.27 27.98
CA ASP A 53 -7.45 -3.02 27.45
C ASP A 53 -7.71 -2.89 25.95
N ALA A 54 -7.45 -3.94 25.16
CA ALA A 54 -7.70 -3.98 23.72
C ALA A 54 -9.15 -3.58 23.38
N LYS A 55 -10.12 -4.14 24.12
CA LYS A 55 -11.55 -3.81 23.99
C LYS A 55 -11.89 -2.35 24.30
N SER A 56 -11.07 -1.68 25.12
CA SER A 56 -11.27 -0.28 25.49
C SER A 56 -10.63 0.71 24.52
N ARG A 57 -9.79 0.22 23.60
CA ARG A 57 -9.19 1.02 22.54
C ARG A 57 -10.16 1.17 21.38
N GLU A 58 -10.05 2.28 20.69
CA GLU A 58 -10.91 2.65 19.58
C GLU A 58 -10.07 3.30 18.49
N PHE A 59 -10.22 2.81 17.26
CA PHE A 59 -9.62 3.40 16.06
C PHE A 59 -10.70 3.53 14.98
N ALA A 60 -10.77 4.69 14.33
CA ALA A 60 -11.80 5.00 13.33
C ALA A 60 -13.26 4.71 13.77
N GLY A 61 -13.57 4.80 15.07
CA GLY A 61 -14.90 4.49 15.61
C GLY A 61 -15.15 3.01 15.93
N ILE A 62 -14.16 2.14 15.70
CA ILE A 62 -14.23 0.69 15.91
C ILE A 62 -13.43 0.33 17.15
N ALA A 63 -14.06 -0.44 18.06
CA ALA A 63 -13.39 -0.96 19.24
C ALA A 63 -12.45 -2.12 18.85
N GLY A 64 -11.25 -2.15 19.41
CA GLY A 64 -10.28 -3.20 19.12
C GLY A 64 -10.54 -4.51 19.88
N HIS A 65 -9.79 -5.54 19.53
CA HIS A 65 -9.64 -6.78 20.31
C HIS A 65 -8.20 -7.28 20.23
N LEU A 66 -7.84 -8.25 21.08
CA LEU A 66 -6.55 -8.92 20.89
C LEU A 66 -6.54 -9.61 19.52
N ALA A 67 -5.43 -9.45 18.79
CA ALA A 67 -5.32 -9.91 17.42
C ALA A 67 -5.61 -11.40 17.27
N THR A 68 -6.36 -11.72 16.22
CA THR A 68 -6.68 -13.06 15.78
C THR A 68 -5.77 -13.48 14.63
N ILE A 69 -5.69 -14.78 14.34
CA ILE A 69 -4.83 -15.32 13.28
C ILE A 69 -5.57 -16.46 12.58
N SER A 70 -6.04 -16.18 11.37
CA SER A 70 -6.82 -17.08 10.53
C SER A 70 -5.97 -17.82 9.50
N ASP A 71 -4.76 -17.34 9.20
CA ASP A 71 -3.83 -17.96 8.26
C ASP A 71 -2.33 -17.69 8.56
N ALA A 72 -1.46 -18.12 7.65
CA ALA A 72 -0.01 -17.96 7.78
C ALA A 72 0.48 -16.53 7.50
N GLU A 73 -0.27 -15.74 6.73
CA GLU A 73 0.06 -14.36 6.39
C GLU A 73 -0.16 -13.47 7.61
N GLU A 74 -1.33 -13.55 8.25
CA GLU A 74 -1.62 -12.87 9.51
C GLU A 74 -0.64 -13.29 10.61
N ASN A 75 -0.25 -14.57 10.65
CA ASN A 75 0.77 -15.03 11.59
C ASN A 75 2.11 -14.30 11.38
N THR A 76 2.47 -14.04 10.13
CA THR A 76 3.68 -13.31 9.74
C THR A 76 3.56 -11.83 10.08
N ILE A 77 2.38 -11.22 9.90
CA ILE A 77 2.08 -9.85 10.34
C ILE A 77 2.30 -9.72 11.86
N ILE A 78 1.73 -10.61 12.66
CA ILE A 78 1.90 -10.58 14.12
C ILE A 78 3.36 -10.86 14.51
N GLN A 79 4.06 -11.72 13.78
CA GLN A 79 5.48 -11.99 14.00
C GLN A 79 6.34 -10.75 13.75
N THR A 80 6.12 -10.05 12.63
CA THR A 80 6.90 -8.87 12.24
C THR A 80 6.61 -7.68 13.16
N LEU A 81 5.33 -7.41 13.46
CA LEU A 81 4.93 -6.40 14.46
C LEU A 81 5.43 -6.71 15.87
N GLY A 82 5.51 -7.99 16.24
CA GLY A 82 6.04 -8.42 17.53
C GLY A 82 7.47 -7.96 17.79
N SER A 83 8.24 -7.69 16.73
CA SER A 83 9.66 -7.27 16.69
C SER A 83 10.50 -7.92 17.80
N VAL A 84 11.10 -9.08 17.50
CA VAL A 84 11.98 -9.89 18.40
C VAL A 84 11.41 -10.25 19.80
N GLY A 85 10.16 -9.92 20.11
CA GLY A 85 9.54 -10.10 21.43
C GLY A 85 8.28 -10.96 21.41
N GLU A 86 7.90 -11.49 22.58
CA GLU A 86 6.66 -12.23 22.78
C GLU A 86 5.47 -11.27 22.94
N VAL A 87 4.41 -11.44 22.14
CA VAL A 87 3.18 -10.64 22.23
C VAL A 87 1.96 -11.52 22.49
N TRP A 88 1.04 -11.08 23.34
CA TRP A 88 -0.26 -11.73 23.49
C TRP A 88 -1.11 -11.58 22.24
N ILE A 89 -1.83 -12.66 21.92
CA ILE A 89 -2.85 -12.74 20.87
C ILE A 89 -4.18 -13.20 21.49
N GLY A 90 -5.26 -13.13 20.73
CA GLY A 90 -6.63 -13.31 21.20
C GLY A 90 -7.06 -14.75 21.49
N LEU A 91 -6.17 -15.74 21.47
CA LEU A 91 -6.54 -17.14 21.67
C LEU A 91 -6.55 -17.49 23.16
N THR A 92 -7.62 -18.16 23.62
CA THR A 92 -7.75 -18.65 25.00
C THR A 92 -8.61 -19.90 25.10
N ASP A 93 -8.33 -20.78 26.06
CA ASP A 93 -9.24 -21.85 26.48
C ASP A 93 -9.85 -21.61 27.88
N SER A 94 -9.67 -20.40 28.43
CA SER A 94 -10.14 -20.09 29.77
C SER A 94 -11.66 -20.16 29.87
N THR A 95 -12.14 -20.75 30.96
CA THR A 95 -13.56 -20.88 31.28
C THR A 95 -13.99 -19.98 32.43
N ALA A 96 -13.08 -19.13 32.91
CA ALA A 96 -13.31 -18.26 34.05
C ALA A 96 -14.16 -17.04 33.68
N VAL A 97 -14.75 -16.43 34.72
CA VAL A 97 -15.34 -15.09 34.61
C VAL A 97 -14.27 -14.08 34.99
N SER A 98 -13.94 -13.16 34.08
CA SER A 98 -12.97 -12.10 34.35
C SER A 98 -13.45 -11.19 35.46
N ALA A 99 -12.60 -10.96 36.47
CA ALA A 99 -12.87 -10.02 37.54
C ALA A 99 -12.79 -8.54 37.11
N LEU A 100 -12.26 -8.25 35.91
CA LEU A 100 -12.10 -6.88 35.38
C LEU A 100 -13.43 -6.31 34.85
N ASP A 101 -14.14 -7.10 34.04
CA ASP A 101 -15.35 -6.66 33.33
C ASP A 101 -16.55 -7.61 33.50
N GLY A 102 -16.38 -8.74 34.20
CA GLY A 102 -17.42 -9.75 34.37
C GLY A 102 -17.68 -10.58 33.12
N ALA A 103 -16.80 -10.55 32.11
CA ALA A 103 -16.91 -11.39 30.93
C ALA A 103 -16.75 -12.87 31.31
N ASP A 104 -17.76 -13.68 30.98
CA ASP A 104 -17.71 -15.14 31.14
C ASP A 104 -17.09 -15.76 29.87
N LEU A 105 -15.81 -16.13 29.94
CA LEU A 105 -15.06 -16.64 28.79
C LEU A 105 -15.58 -18.00 28.30
N SER A 106 -16.31 -18.75 29.15
CA SER A 106 -16.96 -19.98 28.73
C SER A 106 -18.04 -19.78 27.66
N LEU A 107 -18.57 -18.55 27.52
CA LEU A 107 -19.56 -18.20 26.50
C LEU A 107 -18.97 -18.15 25.08
N LEU A 108 -17.65 -18.08 24.94
CA LEU A 108 -16.95 -18.27 23.65
C LEU A 108 -16.96 -19.74 23.21
N GLY A 109 -17.46 -20.66 24.04
CA GLY A 109 -17.42 -22.09 23.79
C GLY A 109 -16.06 -22.73 24.11
N THR A 110 -15.29 -22.09 25.00
CA THR A 110 -14.02 -22.63 25.52
C THR A 110 -14.27 -23.81 26.46
N PHE A 111 -13.26 -24.67 26.60
CA PHE A 111 -13.21 -25.68 27.65
C PHE A 111 -11.76 -26.09 27.91
N GLU A 112 -11.45 -26.38 29.18
CA GLU A 112 -10.12 -26.86 29.56
C GLU A 112 -9.88 -28.28 29.03
N ALA A 113 -8.86 -28.45 28.18
CA ALA A 113 -8.45 -29.76 27.64
C ALA A 113 -7.12 -30.28 28.22
N GLY A 114 -6.48 -29.50 29.10
CA GLY A 114 -5.17 -29.77 29.67
C GLY A 114 -4.06 -29.74 28.62
N ASN A 115 -2.99 -30.47 28.90
CA ASN A 115 -1.88 -30.60 27.96
C ASN A 115 -2.28 -31.41 26.71
N THR A 116 -2.47 -30.71 25.59
CA THR A 116 -2.77 -31.33 24.29
C THR A 116 -1.57 -31.40 23.35
N SER A 117 -0.37 -31.00 23.78
CA SER A 117 0.85 -30.95 22.95
C SER A 117 1.23 -32.29 22.30
N ALA A 118 0.85 -33.43 22.87
CA ALA A 118 1.14 -34.75 22.33
C ALA A 118 0.00 -35.36 21.48
N LEU A 119 -1.12 -34.66 21.35
CA LEU A 119 -2.29 -35.11 20.60
C LEU A 119 -2.11 -34.87 19.08
N PRO A 120 -2.84 -35.62 18.23
CA PRO A 120 -2.86 -35.38 16.79
C PRO A 120 -3.38 -33.97 16.46
N LEU A 121 -2.91 -33.39 15.36
CA LEU A 121 -3.46 -32.16 14.80
C LEU A 121 -4.88 -32.43 14.25
N PRO A 122 -5.78 -31.42 14.25
CA PRO A 122 -7.03 -31.51 13.52
C PRO A 122 -6.78 -31.66 12.01
N LEU A 123 -7.84 -31.95 11.26
CA LEU A 123 -7.82 -31.72 9.81
C LEU A 123 -7.64 -30.23 9.54
N GLU A 124 -6.87 -29.91 8.49
CA GLU A 124 -6.64 -28.54 8.05
C GLU A 124 -7.97 -27.82 7.76
N GLY A 125 -8.09 -26.58 8.21
CA GLY A 125 -9.30 -25.77 8.04
C GLY A 125 -10.48 -26.18 8.94
N ILE A 126 -10.25 -26.98 9.99
CA ILE A 126 -11.28 -27.38 10.96
C ILE A 126 -10.83 -27.08 12.39
N SER A 127 -11.73 -26.53 13.21
CA SER A 127 -11.42 -26.25 14.61
C SER A 127 -11.16 -27.51 15.44
N PRO A 128 -10.12 -27.51 16.30
CA PRO A 128 -9.81 -28.63 17.17
C PRO A 128 -10.99 -29.07 18.04
N VAL A 129 -11.25 -30.38 18.04
CA VAL A 129 -12.21 -31.03 18.94
C VAL A 129 -11.52 -31.83 20.03
N LEU A 130 -12.27 -32.24 21.06
CA LEU A 130 -11.73 -33.04 22.17
C LEU A 130 -10.97 -34.27 21.66
N GLY A 131 -9.69 -34.38 22.03
CA GLY A 131 -8.79 -35.44 21.57
C GLY A 131 -7.75 -34.97 20.54
N GLU A 132 -7.81 -33.70 20.12
CA GLU A 132 -6.88 -33.08 19.18
C GLU A 132 -6.06 -31.97 19.86
N ARG A 133 -4.92 -31.61 19.26
CA ARG A 133 -4.07 -30.52 19.72
C ARG A 133 -4.79 -29.18 19.58
N GLY A 134 -4.77 -28.38 20.65
CA GLY A 134 -5.46 -27.08 20.69
C GLY A 134 -6.96 -27.16 20.97
N ALA A 135 -7.50 -28.34 21.27
CA ALA A 135 -8.88 -28.49 21.71
C ALA A 135 -9.17 -27.57 22.90
N GLY A 136 -10.32 -26.89 22.89
CA GLY A 136 -10.73 -25.98 23.96
C GLY A 136 -10.46 -24.50 23.70
N PHE A 137 -9.42 -24.20 22.92
CA PHE A 137 -9.05 -22.83 22.58
C PHE A 137 -10.03 -22.17 21.60
N ARG A 138 -10.32 -20.88 21.83
CA ARG A 138 -11.19 -20.02 21.03
C ARG A 138 -10.60 -18.62 20.94
N TRP A 139 -10.85 -17.96 19.82
CA TRP A 139 -10.54 -16.54 19.66
C TRP A 139 -11.50 -15.68 20.49
N VAL A 140 -11.03 -14.55 21.01
CA VAL A 140 -11.83 -13.58 21.78
C VAL A 140 -12.97 -12.95 20.98
N THR A 141 -12.86 -12.97 19.64
CA THR A 141 -13.92 -12.55 18.69
C THR A 141 -15.01 -13.62 18.53
N GLY A 142 -14.71 -14.87 18.86
CA GLY A 142 -15.60 -16.02 18.67
C GLY A 142 -15.58 -16.62 17.26
N GLU A 143 -14.70 -16.13 16.38
CA GLU A 143 -14.53 -16.68 15.04
C GLU A 143 -13.95 -18.12 15.06
N PRO A 144 -14.05 -18.85 13.94
CA PRO A 144 -13.51 -20.20 13.84
C PRO A 144 -11.98 -20.25 14.03
N TYR A 145 -11.51 -21.08 14.96
CA TYR A 145 -10.09 -21.36 15.16
C TYR A 145 -9.60 -22.39 14.13
N LEU A 146 -9.14 -21.96 12.95
CA LEU A 146 -8.84 -22.86 11.81
C LEU A 146 -7.35 -23.03 11.50
N TYR A 147 -6.54 -22.03 11.82
CA TYR A 147 -5.09 -22.07 11.65
C TYR A 147 -4.38 -22.37 12.97
N LEU A 148 -3.32 -23.16 12.93
CA LEU A 148 -2.57 -23.58 14.12
C LEU A 148 -1.07 -23.42 13.89
N ASN A 149 -0.37 -22.70 14.78
CA ASN A 149 1.08 -22.54 14.72
C ASN A 149 1.79 -22.79 16.05
N TRP A 150 1.34 -23.78 16.83
CA TRP A 150 1.97 -24.13 18.11
C TRP A 150 3.43 -24.55 17.97
N ARG A 151 4.29 -24.05 18.86
CA ARG A 151 5.66 -24.55 18.94
C ARG A 151 5.71 -26.03 19.31
N ALA A 152 6.84 -26.68 19.07
CA ALA A 152 7.06 -28.04 19.53
C ALA A 152 6.87 -28.17 21.05
N GLY A 153 5.92 -29.03 21.46
CA GLY A 153 5.57 -29.25 22.86
C GLY A 153 4.50 -28.31 23.43
N ALA A 154 3.83 -27.49 22.60
CA ALA A 154 2.70 -26.66 22.98
C ALA A 154 1.38 -27.14 22.29
N PRO A 155 0.20 -26.80 22.85
CA PRO A 155 0.01 -26.18 24.17
C PRO A 155 0.27 -27.19 25.30
N GLY A 156 0.94 -26.72 26.35
CA GLY A 156 1.51 -27.55 27.41
C GLY A 156 0.71 -27.60 28.70
N ASP A 157 -0.25 -26.69 28.88
CA ASP A 157 -1.00 -26.42 30.10
C ASP A 157 -0.12 -26.47 31.35
N PHE A 158 0.79 -25.50 31.48
CA PHE A 158 1.79 -25.54 32.55
C PHE A 158 1.12 -25.46 33.93
N ALA A 159 1.00 -26.63 34.54
CA ALA A 159 0.45 -26.86 35.86
C ALA A 159 -1.02 -26.40 36.06
N GLY A 160 -1.83 -26.53 35.00
CA GLY A 160 -3.28 -26.33 35.05
C GLY A 160 -3.69 -24.87 35.11
N GLN A 161 -2.88 -23.99 34.55
CA GLN A 161 -3.01 -22.54 34.71
C GLN A 161 -2.54 -21.78 33.46
N ALA A 162 -2.60 -22.33 32.26
CA ALA A 162 -2.02 -21.68 31.08
C ALA A 162 -3.06 -21.49 29.97
N ASP A 163 -3.94 -20.50 30.16
CA ASP A 163 -5.09 -20.33 29.27
C ASP A 163 -4.96 -19.17 28.27
N GLY A 164 -3.89 -18.38 28.34
CA GLY A 164 -3.64 -17.27 27.40
C GLY A 164 -2.54 -17.62 26.42
N VAL A 165 -2.62 -17.16 25.17
CA VAL A 165 -1.65 -17.52 24.12
C VAL A 165 -0.87 -16.31 23.64
N HIS A 166 0.45 -16.48 23.51
CA HIS A 166 1.36 -15.52 22.89
C HIS A 166 2.14 -16.13 21.75
N THR A 167 2.63 -15.28 20.85
CA THR A 167 3.62 -15.66 19.83
C THR A 167 5.04 -15.57 20.40
N LEU A 168 5.93 -16.39 19.85
CA LEU A 168 7.38 -16.29 20.04
C LEU A 168 8.00 -15.51 18.87
N ALA A 169 9.27 -15.13 19.00
CA ALA A 169 10.01 -14.42 17.95
C ALA A 169 10.07 -15.18 16.60
N GLN A 170 9.89 -16.51 16.61
CA GLN A 170 9.83 -17.33 15.40
C GLN A 170 8.40 -17.47 14.82
N GLY A 171 7.43 -16.69 15.30
CA GLY A 171 6.04 -16.73 14.86
C GLY A 171 5.20 -17.89 15.45
N VAL A 172 5.83 -18.88 16.10
CA VAL A 172 5.14 -20.02 16.72
C VAL A 172 4.54 -19.69 18.10
N TRP A 173 3.49 -20.41 18.49
CA TRP A 173 2.67 -20.05 19.66
C TRP A 173 3.01 -20.84 20.92
N GLN A 174 2.76 -20.21 22.07
CA GLN A 174 2.90 -20.77 23.40
C GLN A 174 1.76 -20.30 24.32
N ASP A 175 1.23 -21.24 25.10
CA ASP A 175 0.26 -20.99 26.16
C ASP A 175 0.96 -20.55 27.47
N ALA A 176 0.32 -19.67 28.23
CA ALA A 176 0.84 -19.17 29.50
C ALA A 176 -0.30 -18.67 30.41
N PRO A 177 -0.05 -18.50 31.72
CA PRO A 177 -1.08 -18.04 32.64
C PRO A 177 -1.73 -16.72 32.24
N ALA A 178 -3.07 -16.74 32.20
CA ALA A 178 -3.87 -15.64 31.67
C ALA A 178 -4.01 -14.45 32.64
N GLY A 179 -3.71 -14.64 33.93
CA GLY A 179 -3.68 -13.59 34.95
C GLY A 179 -4.53 -13.87 36.18
N GLU A 180 -4.28 -13.11 37.26
CA GLU A 180 -4.98 -13.28 38.55
C GLU A 180 -6.49 -13.02 38.45
N THR A 181 -6.91 -12.15 37.52
CA THR A 181 -8.30 -11.74 37.31
C THR A 181 -9.17 -12.86 36.73
N VAL A 182 -8.55 -13.91 36.19
CA VAL A 182 -9.18 -15.17 35.77
C VAL A 182 -8.71 -16.35 36.64
N GLY A 183 -8.10 -16.07 37.79
CA GLY A 183 -7.69 -17.10 38.77
C GLY A 183 -6.35 -17.77 38.48
N GLN A 184 -5.51 -17.19 37.62
CA GLN A 184 -4.25 -17.77 37.15
C GLN A 184 -3.03 -16.89 37.47
N PRO A 185 -2.56 -16.89 38.75
CA PRO A 185 -1.44 -16.04 39.17
C PRO A 185 -0.07 -16.43 38.59
N GLY A 186 0.04 -17.63 38.02
CA GLY A 186 1.31 -18.20 37.56
C GLY A 186 2.23 -18.65 38.72
N PHE A 187 3.17 -19.54 38.41
CA PHE A 187 4.07 -20.13 39.41
C PHE A 187 5.24 -19.24 39.84
N ALA A 188 5.63 -18.28 39.00
CA ALA A 188 6.73 -17.35 39.23
C ALA A 188 6.27 -15.88 39.29
N GLY A 189 4.97 -15.65 39.48
CA GLY A 189 4.31 -14.36 39.32
C GLY A 189 3.53 -14.26 38.00
N PRO A 190 2.76 -13.17 37.80
CA PRO A 190 1.92 -13.00 36.62
C PRO A 190 2.76 -12.98 35.35
N ALA A 191 2.29 -13.67 34.32
CA ALA A 191 2.92 -13.65 33.02
C ALA A 191 2.54 -12.34 32.32
N SER A 192 3.45 -11.38 32.24
CA SER A 192 3.20 -10.07 31.62
C SER A 192 3.90 -9.94 30.28
N ARG A 193 3.19 -9.51 29.25
CA ARG A 193 3.71 -9.31 27.89
C ARG A 193 3.06 -8.11 27.22
N ARG A 194 3.76 -7.60 26.21
CA ARG A 194 3.18 -6.72 25.19
C ARG A 194 2.09 -7.46 24.44
N TYR A 195 1.28 -6.76 23.65
CA TYR A 195 0.19 -7.37 22.93
C TYR A 195 -0.11 -6.61 21.64
N VAL A 196 -0.76 -7.31 20.70
CA VAL A 196 -1.23 -6.71 19.45
C VAL A 196 -2.74 -6.61 19.52
N VAL A 197 -3.23 -5.42 19.19
CA VAL A 197 -4.65 -5.12 19.05
C VAL A 197 -4.96 -5.11 17.57
N GLU A 198 -6.07 -5.72 17.20
CA GLU A 198 -6.62 -5.70 15.85
C GLU A 198 -7.92 -4.89 15.85
N TYR A 199 -8.15 -4.20 14.73
CA TYR A 199 -9.35 -3.43 14.45
C TYR A 199 -9.94 -3.90 13.12
N ASP A 200 -11.10 -4.56 13.20
CA ASP A 200 -11.89 -5.03 12.04
C ASP A 200 -12.56 -3.84 11.32
N ILE A 201 -11.80 -3.12 10.50
CA ILE A 201 -12.33 -1.98 9.74
C ILE A 201 -13.07 -2.49 8.49
N GLU A 202 -14.40 -2.48 8.54
CA GLU A 202 -15.28 -2.78 7.39
C GLU A 202 -15.69 -1.51 6.59
N LEU A 203 -15.02 -0.37 6.81
CA LEU A 203 -15.34 0.85 6.07
C LEU A 203 -14.92 0.70 4.60
N PRO A 204 -15.67 1.29 3.64
CA PRO A 204 -15.22 1.37 2.26
C PRO A 204 -13.89 2.12 2.23
N GLN A 205 -12.81 1.38 1.99
CA GLN A 205 -11.48 1.91 1.74
C GLN A 205 -11.22 1.74 0.26
N GLU A 206 -10.68 2.80 -0.35
CA GLU A 206 -10.29 2.76 -1.75
C GLU A 206 -9.12 1.81 -1.93
N ARG A 207 -9.11 1.10 -3.05
CA ARG A 207 -8.06 0.12 -3.40
C ARG A 207 -7.42 0.51 -4.71
N PHE A 208 -6.20 0.03 -4.90
CA PHE A 208 -5.49 0.14 -6.16
C PHE A 208 -4.83 -1.19 -6.50
N HIS A 209 -4.58 -1.41 -7.78
CA HIS A 209 -3.92 -2.61 -8.25
C HIS A 209 -2.40 -2.50 -8.12
N VAL A 210 -1.80 -3.58 -7.63
CA VAL A 210 -0.37 -3.85 -7.70
C VAL A 210 -0.16 -4.93 -8.75
N ILE A 211 0.76 -4.68 -9.68
CA ILE A 211 1.15 -5.61 -10.73
C ILE A 211 2.55 -6.12 -10.43
N GLU A 212 2.72 -7.43 -10.48
CA GLU A 212 4.01 -8.09 -10.46
C GLU A 212 4.19 -8.90 -11.75
N ARG A 213 5.35 -8.75 -12.41
CA ARG A 213 5.70 -9.56 -13.59
C ARG A 213 7.03 -10.25 -13.43
N TYR A 214 7.04 -11.54 -13.77
CA TYR A 214 8.19 -12.41 -13.68
C TYR A 214 8.74 -12.72 -15.08
N PRO A 215 10.06 -12.57 -15.30
CA PRO A 215 10.67 -12.75 -16.59
C PRO A 215 10.81 -14.23 -16.97
N ALA A 216 10.70 -14.50 -18.26
CA ALA A 216 11.16 -15.74 -18.83
C ALA A 216 12.69 -15.88 -18.69
N ALA A 217 13.17 -17.12 -18.59
CA ALA A 217 14.60 -17.39 -18.46
C ALA A 217 15.45 -16.86 -19.65
N ASP A 218 14.85 -16.64 -20.81
CA ASP A 218 15.50 -16.04 -21.99
C ASP A 218 15.34 -14.51 -22.06
N PHE A 219 14.47 -13.91 -21.26
CA PHE A 219 14.40 -12.46 -21.07
C PHE A 219 15.47 -12.02 -20.07
N ASN A 220 16.53 -11.35 -20.57
CA ASN A 220 17.65 -10.89 -19.75
C ASN A 220 18.23 -11.96 -18.80
N ALA A 221 18.31 -13.21 -19.27
CA ALA A 221 18.73 -14.37 -18.48
C ALA A 221 17.87 -14.66 -17.22
N GLY A 222 16.62 -14.18 -17.23
CA GLY A 222 15.68 -14.28 -16.12
C GLY A 222 15.93 -13.29 -14.99
N GLN A 223 16.74 -12.25 -15.20
CA GLN A 223 17.13 -11.33 -14.11
C GLN A 223 16.58 -9.91 -14.29
N ILE A 224 16.12 -9.27 -13.23
CA ILE A 224 15.63 -7.88 -13.22
C ILE A 224 16.54 -7.03 -12.34
N GLN A 225 17.63 -6.49 -12.88
CA GLN A 225 18.67 -5.79 -12.10
C GLN A 225 18.68 -4.27 -12.27
N SER A 226 17.65 -3.71 -12.90
CA SER A 226 17.53 -2.27 -13.07
C SER A 226 16.11 -1.88 -13.45
N LEU A 227 15.74 -0.63 -13.16
CA LEU A 227 14.47 -0.04 -13.59
C LEU A 227 14.26 -0.12 -15.10
N ALA A 228 15.32 0.01 -15.90
CA ALA A 228 15.20 -0.10 -17.36
C ALA A 228 14.75 -1.50 -17.81
N ILE A 229 15.21 -2.55 -17.14
CA ILE A 229 14.79 -3.93 -17.43
C ILE A 229 13.37 -4.16 -16.90
N ALA A 230 13.06 -3.65 -15.71
CA ALA A 230 11.72 -3.69 -15.14
C ALA A 230 10.69 -3.02 -16.07
N ASP A 231 10.99 -1.83 -16.58
CA ASP A 231 10.17 -1.10 -17.54
C ASP A 231 9.91 -1.93 -18.81
N MET A 232 10.95 -2.57 -19.36
CA MET A 232 10.80 -3.43 -20.53
C MET A 232 9.87 -4.62 -20.28
N LEU A 233 9.94 -5.22 -19.10
CA LEU A 233 9.08 -6.35 -18.74
C LEU A 233 7.63 -5.91 -18.50
N LEU A 234 7.45 -4.78 -17.81
CA LEU A 234 6.13 -4.21 -17.50
C LEU A 234 5.41 -3.67 -18.75
N ALA A 235 6.16 -3.21 -19.76
CA ALA A 235 5.60 -2.73 -21.02
C ALA A 235 5.26 -3.86 -22.03
N ALA A 236 5.63 -5.10 -21.75
CA ALA A 236 5.35 -6.22 -22.66
C ALA A 236 3.84 -6.48 -22.79
N ASP A 237 3.41 -7.00 -23.94
CA ASP A 237 2.02 -7.44 -24.13
C ASP A 237 1.64 -8.55 -23.13
N ASP A 238 0.35 -8.70 -22.84
CA ASP A 238 -0.15 -9.69 -21.87
C ASP A 238 0.18 -11.15 -22.25
N ASP A 239 0.34 -11.44 -23.54
CA ASP A 239 0.72 -12.76 -24.07
C ASP A 239 2.20 -12.84 -24.48
N ALA A 240 3.00 -11.83 -24.14
CA ALA A 240 4.40 -11.79 -24.50
C ALA A 240 5.17 -12.97 -23.88
N PRO A 241 5.96 -13.72 -24.67
CA PRO A 241 6.70 -14.88 -24.16
C PRO A 241 7.80 -14.50 -23.16
N SER A 242 8.11 -13.20 -23.03
CA SER A 242 9.02 -12.65 -22.02
C SER A 242 8.45 -12.65 -20.61
N VAL A 243 7.13 -12.77 -20.44
CA VAL A 243 6.44 -12.83 -19.15
C VAL A 243 5.99 -14.26 -18.91
N VAL A 244 6.54 -14.93 -17.90
CA VAL A 244 6.16 -16.33 -17.57
C VAL A 244 5.08 -16.43 -16.51
N ARG A 245 4.96 -15.37 -15.71
CA ARG A 245 4.00 -15.26 -14.63
C ARG A 245 3.72 -13.79 -14.37
N GLU A 246 2.50 -13.57 -13.95
CA GLU A 246 1.98 -12.27 -13.61
C GLU A 246 1.01 -12.42 -12.46
N GLU A 247 1.07 -11.47 -11.54
CA GLU A 247 0.15 -11.38 -10.43
C GLU A 247 -0.41 -9.97 -10.39
N VAL A 248 -1.73 -9.89 -10.22
CA VAL A 248 -2.44 -8.64 -10.02
C VAL A 248 -3.29 -8.82 -8.77
N TYR A 249 -3.12 -7.91 -7.82
CA TYR A 249 -3.88 -7.91 -6.58
C TYR A 249 -4.18 -6.49 -6.13
N GLU A 250 -5.25 -6.35 -5.36
CA GLU A 250 -5.66 -5.08 -4.79
C GLU A 250 -4.91 -4.83 -3.47
N ALA A 251 -4.53 -3.58 -3.23
CA ALA A 251 -3.99 -3.13 -1.95
C ALA A 251 -4.61 -1.81 -1.51
N TYR A 252 -4.67 -1.59 -0.19
CA TYR A 252 -5.10 -0.33 0.43
C TYR A 252 -3.93 0.63 0.62
N VAL A 253 -2.72 0.11 0.85
CA VAL A 253 -1.51 0.89 1.07
C VAL A 253 -0.32 0.29 0.35
N ILE A 254 0.62 1.13 -0.06
CA ILE A 254 1.89 0.64 -0.63
C ILE A 254 2.83 0.32 0.52
N SER A 255 2.72 -0.92 1.05
CA SER A 255 3.58 -1.47 2.11
C SER A 255 3.73 -2.98 1.94
N LEU A 256 4.67 -3.39 1.08
CA LEU A 256 4.87 -4.76 0.63
C LEU A 256 6.25 -5.30 1.06
N HIS A 257 6.41 -6.62 1.15
CA HIS A 257 7.68 -7.27 1.43
C HIS A 257 7.79 -8.68 0.83
N ASP A 258 9.03 -9.14 0.65
CA ASP A 258 9.31 -10.56 0.45
C ASP A 258 9.36 -11.24 1.84
N PRO A 259 8.52 -12.24 2.15
CA PRO A 259 8.52 -12.91 3.44
C PRO A 259 9.70 -13.87 3.67
N ASP A 260 10.45 -14.28 2.65
CA ASP A 260 11.56 -15.24 2.80
C ASP A 260 12.79 -14.59 3.43
N LEU A 261 13.09 -13.32 3.09
CA LEU A 261 14.14 -12.49 3.72
C LEU A 261 13.77 -10.99 3.75
N GLY A 262 12.55 -10.68 4.17
CA GLY A 262 11.98 -9.33 4.10
C GLY A 262 12.69 -8.24 4.89
N GLY A 263 12.71 -7.06 4.27
CA GLY A 263 13.04 -5.80 4.91
C GLY A 263 11.81 -5.04 5.37
N GLY A 264 11.91 -3.71 5.34
CA GLY A 264 10.83 -2.80 5.69
C GLY A 264 11.25 -1.82 6.76
N LEU A 265 10.92 -0.56 6.54
CA LEU A 265 11.14 0.45 7.55
C LEU A 265 10.08 0.28 8.65
N ARG A 266 10.55 0.22 9.90
CA ARG A 266 9.73 0.33 11.13
C ARG A 266 8.70 -0.80 11.33
N ASP A 267 7.94 -0.66 12.42
CA ASP A 267 6.86 -1.54 12.84
C ASP A 267 5.55 -1.27 12.05
N TYR A 268 5.63 -1.08 10.74
CA TYR A 268 4.44 -1.07 9.87
C TYR A 268 4.11 -2.50 9.43
N VAL A 269 2.82 -2.82 9.39
CA VAL A 269 2.32 -4.03 8.73
C VAL A 269 2.69 -3.97 7.25
N ARG A 270 3.07 -5.14 6.74
CA ARG A 270 3.43 -5.36 5.35
C ARG A 270 2.81 -6.65 4.88
N ALA A 271 2.29 -6.62 3.67
CA ALA A 271 1.80 -7.81 2.98
C ALA A 271 2.95 -8.44 2.19
N PRO A 272 2.98 -9.78 2.04
CA PRO A 272 3.87 -10.43 1.10
C PRO A 272 3.58 -9.91 -0.32
N TYR A 273 4.59 -9.91 -1.18
CA TYR A 273 4.37 -9.78 -2.62
C TYR A 273 3.39 -10.86 -3.11
N GLY A 274 2.50 -10.51 -4.02
CA GLY A 274 1.36 -11.36 -4.42
C GLY A 274 1.81 -12.67 -5.07
N GLY A 275 2.95 -12.64 -5.76
CA GLY A 275 3.54 -13.83 -6.35
C GLY A 275 4.41 -14.65 -5.43
N ASN A 276 4.54 -14.27 -4.16
CA ASN A 276 5.46 -14.96 -3.25
C ASN A 276 5.13 -16.47 -3.10
N ILE A 277 6.15 -17.31 -3.20
CA ILE A 277 6.10 -18.74 -2.92
C ILE A 277 7.00 -19.01 -1.70
N PRO A 278 6.42 -19.24 -0.50
CA PRO A 278 7.21 -19.39 0.72
C PRO A 278 8.28 -20.49 0.64
N GLY A 279 9.51 -20.14 1.01
CA GLY A 279 10.67 -21.03 1.03
C GLY A 279 11.31 -21.28 -0.34
N THR A 280 11.01 -20.44 -1.34
CA THR A 280 11.66 -20.46 -2.66
C THR A 280 12.20 -19.08 -2.99
N ASN A 281 13.38 -19.02 -3.58
CA ASN A 281 13.88 -17.78 -4.16
C ASN A 281 13.06 -17.48 -5.42
N ASP A 282 12.18 -16.51 -5.30
CA ASP A 282 11.31 -15.96 -6.33
C ASP A 282 11.60 -14.47 -6.59
N ASP A 283 12.85 -14.08 -6.29
CA ASP A 283 13.49 -12.84 -6.74
C ASP A 283 13.41 -12.70 -8.27
N ASP A 284 13.83 -11.55 -8.79
CA ASP A 284 13.80 -11.19 -10.20
C ASP A 284 12.38 -10.98 -10.73
N PHE A 285 11.67 -9.99 -10.19
CA PHE A 285 10.38 -9.55 -10.74
C PHE A 285 10.25 -8.02 -10.71
N ALA A 286 9.44 -7.51 -11.64
CA ALA A 286 9.14 -6.09 -11.74
C ALA A 286 7.80 -5.79 -11.06
N ILE A 287 7.73 -4.66 -10.36
CA ILE A 287 6.55 -4.21 -9.63
C ILE A 287 6.08 -2.87 -10.18
N GLN A 288 4.77 -2.75 -10.44
CA GLN A 288 4.14 -1.50 -10.81
C GLN A 288 2.88 -1.25 -10.01
N VAL A 289 2.74 -0.03 -9.52
CA VAL A 289 1.48 0.52 -9.01
C VAL A 289 1.08 1.67 -9.92
N ASN A 290 -0.11 1.58 -10.51
CA ASN A 290 -0.74 2.66 -11.26
C ASN A 290 -2.02 3.07 -10.53
N ALA A 291 -2.12 4.35 -10.18
CA ALA A 291 -3.26 4.86 -9.45
C ALA A 291 -3.43 6.37 -9.63
N GLN A 292 -4.49 6.94 -9.07
CA GLN A 292 -4.57 8.37 -8.76
C GLN A 292 -4.35 8.59 -7.27
N VAL A 293 -3.49 9.54 -6.93
CA VAL A 293 -3.32 10.05 -5.57
C VAL A 293 -4.02 11.39 -5.42
N PHE A 294 -4.82 11.55 -4.37
CA PHE A 294 -5.52 12.80 -4.10
C PHE A 294 -4.66 13.75 -3.25
N ILE A 295 -4.24 14.87 -3.83
CA ILE A 295 -3.54 15.94 -3.12
C ILE A 295 -4.58 16.90 -2.52
N PRO A 296 -4.74 16.96 -1.19
CA PRO A 296 -5.85 17.69 -0.57
C PRO A 296 -5.67 19.21 -0.58
N THR A 297 -4.44 19.70 -0.71
CA THR A 297 -4.13 21.13 -0.76
C THR A 297 -3.00 21.43 -1.73
N ALA A 298 -3.18 22.47 -2.55
CA ALA A 298 -2.13 23.03 -3.37
C ALA A 298 -0.91 23.45 -2.53
N GLY A 299 0.29 23.32 -3.09
CA GLY A 299 1.56 23.64 -2.45
C GLY A 299 2.57 22.51 -2.58
N ASP A 300 3.63 22.61 -1.80
CA ASP A 300 4.67 21.59 -1.75
C ASP A 300 4.18 20.35 -1.02
N TRP A 301 4.51 19.18 -1.57
CA TRP A 301 4.37 17.87 -0.93
C TRP A 301 5.66 17.09 -1.10
N THR A 302 6.10 16.44 -0.03
CA THR A 302 7.27 15.56 -0.08
C THR A 302 6.83 14.11 -0.07
N PHE A 303 7.26 13.37 -1.08
CA PHE A 303 7.12 11.91 -1.16
C PHE A 303 8.42 11.26 -0.72
N ALA A 304 8.32 10.15 -0.01
CA ALA A 304 9.45 9.33 0.38
C ALA A 304 9.15 7.88 0.02
N HIS A 305 10.06 7.25 -0.70
CA HIS A 305 9.95 5.84 -1.06
C HIS A 305 11.01 5.06 -0.30
N ALA A 306 10.72 3.80 -0.01
CA ALA A 306 11.69 2.89 0.57
C ALA A 306 11.51 1.51 -0.04
N THR A 307 12.57 0.98 -0.62
CA THR A 307 12.62 -0.36 -1.19
C THR A 307 14.03 -0.92 -1.05
N GLY A 308 14.19 -2.24 -1.11
CA GLY A 308 15.50 -2.89 -1.13
C GLY A 308 16.34 -2.52 -2.37
N ASP A 309 15.66 -2.31 -3.49
CA ASP A 309 16.23 -2.04 -4.82
C ASP A 309 16.01 -0.58 -5.28
N ASP A 310 16.10 -0.29 -6.58
CA ASP A 310 15.84 1.04 -7.12
C ASP A 310 14.35 1.24 -7.48
N ALA A 311 13.86 2.46 -7.28
CA ALA A 311 12.50 2.83 -7.65
C ALA A 311 12.42 4.11 -8.48
N ARG A 312 11.36 4.19 -9.28
CA ARG A 312 10.91 5.40 -9.95
C ARG A 312 9.50 5.71 -9.49
N LEU A 313 9.28 6.92 -9.00
CA LEU A 313 7.94 7.43 -8.70
C LEU A 313 7.64 8.64 -9.60
N SER A 314 6.52 8.56 -10.28
CA SER A 314 5.91 9.68 -10.99
C SER A 314 4.62 10.09 -10.29
N VAL A 315 4.47 11.39 -10.00
CA VAL A 315 3.23 11.97 -9.46
C VAL A 315 2.83 13.19 -10.27
N GLY A 316 1.75 13.08 -11.04
CA GLY A 316 1.43 14.01 -12.12
C GLY A 316 2.65 14.15 -13.05
N ARG A 317 3.00 15.37 -13.45
CA ARG A 317 4.17 15.64 -14.33
C ARG A 317 5.53 15.55 -13.63
N ASN A 318 5.55 15.24 -12.35
CA ASN A 318 6.79 15.14 -11.60
C ASN A 318 7.27 13.70 -11.63
N THR A 319 8.56 13.49 -11.89
CA THR A 319 9.18 12.17 -11.81
C THR A 319 10.45 12.28 -10.99
N PHE A 320 10.69 11.32 -10.12
CA PHE A 320 11.98 11.13 -9.49
C PHE A 320 12.40 9.67 -9.51
N PHE A 321 13.71 9.49 -9.52
CA PHE A 321 14.38 8.21 -9.34
C PHE A 321 14.99 8.23 -7.96
N GLY A 322 14.91 7.11 -7.28
CA GLY A 322 15.55 6.99 -6.00
C GLY A 322 16.21 5.64 -5.78
N GLU A 323 17.23 5.68 -4.94
CA GLU A 323 18.08 4.53 -4.63
C GLU A 323 17.43 3.67 -3.54
N GLY A 324 17.79 2.39 -3.55
CA GLY A 324 17.46 1.44 -2.51
C GLY A 324 17.89 1.87 -1.12
N VAL A 325 17.10 1.44 -0.15
CA VAL A 325 17.22 1.75 1.27
C VAL A 325 17.36 0.43 2.01
N GLU A 326 18.45 0.29 2.77
CA GLU A 326 18.61 -0.81 3.71
C GLU A 326 17.43 -0.83 4.71
N PRO A 327 16.98 -2.00 5.22
CA PRO A 327 15.81 -2.10 6.10
C PRO A 327 15.82 -1.21 7.36
N ASP A 328 17.01 -0.83 7.86
CA ASP A 328 17.19 0.11 8.98
C ASP A 328 17.90 1.42 8.56
N GLY A 329 18.04 1.63 7.26
CA GLY A 329 18.73 2.77 6.66
C GLY A 329 17.93 4.07 6.76
N PRO A 330 18.59 5.23 6.87
CA PRO A 330 17.90 6.50 6.83
C PRO A 330 17.40 6.79 5.41
N ILE A 331 16.12 7.16 5.29
CA ILE A 331 15.57 7.75 4.06
C ILE A 331 16.20 9.13 3.82
N ARG A 332 16.74 9.34 2.63
CA ARG A 332 17.32 10.63 2.20
C ARG A 332 16.31 11.41 1.38
N LEU A 333 16.04 12.67 1.72
CA LEU A 333 15.15 13.51 0.93
C LEU A 333 15.95 14.45 0.04
N THR A 334 15.52 14.58 -1.21
CA THR A 334 16.11 15.47 -2.21
C THR A 334 15.12 16.56 -2.61
N ARG A 335 15.64 17.71 -3.04
CA ARG A 335 14.82 18.78 -3.62
C ARG A 335 15.18 18.93 -5.11
N PRO A 336 14.23 18.69 -6.02
CA PRO A 336 14.46 18.84 -7.46
C PRO A 336 14.59 20.29 -7.94
N ASP A 337 14.31 21.29 -7.08
CA ASP A 337 14.21 22.70 -7.45
C ASP A 337 15.57 23.42 -7.65
N GLU A 338 16.70 22.72 -7.50
CA GLU A 338 18.03 23.26 -7.81
C GLU A 338 18.44 23.17 -9.30
N GLY A 339 17.62 22.57 -10.16
CA GLY A 339 17.75 22.70 -11.62
C GLY A 339 17.55 21.40 -12.38
N GLU A 340 16.60 21.45 -13.31
CA GLU A 340 16.21 20.39 -14.26
C GLU A 340 15.58 19.15 -13.61
N LEU A 341 14.50 18.62 -14.21
CA LEU A 341 13.81 17.37 -13.82
C LEU A 341 14.69 16.12 -14.08
N THR A 342 16.00 16.22 -13.85
CA THR A 342 16.96 15.16 -14.05
C THR A 342 17.31 14.51 -12.72
N ALA A 343 17.43 13.19 -12.76
CA ALA A 343 17.76 12.32 -11.64
C ALA A 343 18.79 12.98 -10.70
N VAL A 344 18.44 13.10 -9.42
CA VAL A 344 19.40 13.49 -8.38
C VAL A 344 20.12 12.21 -7.98
N PRO A 345 21.44 12.06 -8.23
CA PRO A 345 22.18 10.90 -7.74
C PRO A 345 22.19 10.94 -6.21
N GLY A 346 21.63 9.90 -5.57
CA GLY A 346 21.47 9.77 -4.12
C GLY A 346 20.21 10.42 -3.55
N GLY A 347 19.13 9.66 -3.38
CA GLY A 347 17.94 10.07 -2.61
C GLY A 347 16.82 9.04 -2.60
N SER A 348 16.07 8.95 -1.49
CA SER A 348 14.90 8.08 -1.29
C SER A 348 13.65 8.90 -0.94
N GLY A 349 13.46 9.99 -1.68
CA GLY A 349 12.31 10.88 -1.58
C GLY A 349 12.57 12.24 -2.23
N ALA A 350 11.49 12.89 -2.66
CA ALA A 350 11.52 14.16 -3.39
C ALA A 350 10.36 15.08 -3.02
N THR A 351 10.59 16.39 -3.08
CA THR A 351 9.54 17.41 -2.93
C THR A 351 9.02 17.88 -4.29
N PHE A 352 7.71 17.95 -4.43
CA PHE A 352 7.02 18.44 -5.63
C PHE A 352 6.05 19.55 -5.29
N TYR A 353 5.94 20.52 -6.19
CA TYR A 353 4.94 21.58 -6.10
C TYR A 353 3.68 21.18 -6.89
N PHE A 354 2.53 21.18 -6.21
CA PHE A 354 1.23 20.94 -6.81
C PHE A 354 0.44 22.26 -6.91
N PRO A 355 0.06 22.71 -8.13
CA PRO A 355 -0.55 24.02 -8.32
C PRO A 355 -2.01 24.11 -7.81
N ALA A 356 -2.66 22.97 -7.63
CA ALA A 356 -4.03 22.86 -7.16
C ALA A 356 -4.17 21.64 -6.23
N ALA A 357 -5.24 21.60 -5.44
CA ALA A 357 -5.71 20.34 -4.87
C ALA A 357 -6.41 19.53 -5.98
N GLY A 358 -6.39 18.21 -5.86
CA GLY A 358 -7.05 17.33 -6.83
C GLY A 358 -6.36 15.98 -6.94
N ALA A 359 -6.92 15.13 -7.80
CA ALA A 359 -6.30 13.87 -8.17
C ALA A 359 -5.12 14.11 -9.12
N TYR A 360 -4.03 13.41 -8.85
CA TYR A 360 -2.85 13.37 -9.70
C TYR A 360 -2.53 11.90 -9.95
N GLU A 361 -2.15 11.58 -11.18
CA GLU A 361 -1.64 10.25 -11.51
C GLU A 361 -0.45 9.90 -10.59
N LEU A 362 -0.42 8.68 -10.09
CA LEU A 362 0.66 8.09 -9.32
C LEU A 362 1.09 6.82 -10.05
N GLN A 363 2.37 6.77 -10.43
CA GLN A 363 2.99 5.57 -10.93
C GLN A 363 4.26 5.29 -10.13
N LEU A 364 4.25 4.18 -9.38
CA LEU A 364 5.44 3.65 -8.72
C LEU A 364 5.92 2.44 -9.52
N THR A 365 7.18 2.45 -9.94
CA THR A 365 7.86 1.31 -10.55
C THR A 365 9.06 0.96 -9.69
N THR A 366 9.18 -0.31 -9.32
CA THR A 366 10.35 -0.87 -8.65
C THR A 366 10.55 -2.30 -9.14
N PHE A 367 11.53 -3.00 -8.62
CA PHE A 367 11.74 -4.41 -8.86
C PHE A 367 12.31 -5.05 -7.60
N GLU A 368 12.33 -6.38 -7.60
CA GLU A 368 13.09 -7.17 -6.66
C GLU A 368 14.15 -7.96 -7.42
N SER A 369 15.42 -7.80 -7.04
CA SER A 369 16.56 -8.44 -7.73
C SER A 369 17.48 -9.24 -6.82
N ASP A 370 17.41 -9.00 -5.51
CA ASP A 370 18.30 -9.62 -4.56
C ASP A 370 17.66 -9.87 -3.19
N PHE A 371 18.38 -9.55 -2.12
CA PHE A 371 17.97 -9.88 -0.77
C PHE A 371 17.41 -8.62 -0.10
N PHE A 372 16.39 -8.79 0.75
CA PHE A 372 15.68 -7.72 1.49
C PHE A 372 14.59 -7.00 0.70
N GLY A 373 13.75 -7.75 0.01
CA GLY A 373 12.63 -7.18 -0.70
C GLY A 373 11.60 -6.51 0.18
N PHE A 374 11.38 -5.23 -0.07
CA PHE A 374 10.25 -4.48 0.43
C PHE A 374 9.95 -3.28 -0.44
N THR A 375 8.73 -2.75 -0.36
CA THR A 375 8.32 -1.53 -1.05
C THR A 375 7.34 -0.77 -0.18
N GLN A 376 7.70 0.45 0.20
CA GLN A 376 6.86 1.36 0.98
C GLN A 376 6.85 2.75 0.37
N LEU A 377 5.67 3.38 0.33
CA LEU A 377 5.54 4.77 -0.12
C LEU A 377 4.88 5.63 0.96
N PHE A 378 5.52 6.77 1.23
CA PHE A 378 5.06 7.76 2.19
C PHE A 378 4.91 9.14 1.56
N ALA A 379 4.04 9.96 2.13
CA ALA A 379 3.91 11.36 1.77
C ALA A 379 3.70 12.25 3.01
N ALA A 380 4.10 13.51 2.88
CA ALA A 380 3.87 14.55 3.88
C ALA A 380 3.68 15.93 3.22
N PRO A 381 2.83 16.81 3.79
CA PRO A 381 2.68 18.16 3.29
C PRO A 381 3.91 19.03 3.59
N GLY A 382 4.25 19.91 2.64
CA GLY A 382 5.34 20.87 2.73
C GLY A 382 6.62 20.42 2.05
N ALA A 383 7.63 21.31 2.04
CA ALA A 383 8.95 21.03 1.51
C ALA A 383 9.90 20.54 2.61
N LEU A 384 9.97 19.23 2.81
CA LEU A 384 10.77 18.60 3.86
C LEU A 384 12.17 18.23 3.34
N SER A 385 13.16 18.33 4.22
CA SER A 385 14.57 17.97 3.95
C SER A 385 15.05 16.75 4.73
N GLU A 386 14.24 16.28 5.68
CA GLU A 386 14.51 15.09 6.49
C GLU A 386 13.22 14.28 6.62
N PHE A 387 13.34 12.96 6.64
CA PHE A 387 12.21 12.06 6.84
C PHE A 387 11.87 12.01 8.34
N ASP A 388 10.68 12.52 8.70
CA ASP A 388 10.15 12.50 10.06
C ASP A 388 9.01 11.48 10.19
N PRO A 389 9.13 10.45 11.05
CA PRO A 389 8.05 9.50 11.30
C PRO A 389 6.70 10.10 11.65
N ALA A 390 6.72 11.22 12.36
CA ALA A 390 5.50 11.84 12.84
C ALA A 390 4.77 12.63 11.74
N LEU A 391 5.46 12.95 10.64
CA LEU A 391 4.92 13.75 9.55
C LEU A 391 4.58 12.91 8.31
N PHE A 392 5.39 11.90 8.01
CA PHE A 392 5.20 11.05 6.85
C PHE A 392 4.23 9.91 7.14
N LYS A 393 3.16 9.85 6.36
CA LYS A 393 2.13 8.81 6.43
C LYS A 393 2.21 7.90 5.21
N LEU A 394 1.83 6.64 5.37
CA LEU A 394 1.75 5.69 4.26
C LEU A 394 0.75 6.22 3.22
N VAL A 395 1.12 6.16 1.95
CA VAL A 395 0.23 6.49 0.86
C VAL A 395 -0.84 5.38 0.77
N GLY A 396 -2.11 5.77 0.84
CA GLY A 396 -3.27 4.89 0.99
C GLY A 396 -3.85 4.83 2.42
N ASP A 397 -3.07 5.15 3.45
CA ASP A 397 -3.48 5.05 4.87
C ASP A 397 -4.35 6.24 5.31
N VAL A 398 -5.54 6.36 4.72
CA VAL A 398 -6.42 7.53 4.90
C VAL A 398 -6.86 7.69 6.36
N LEU A 399 -6.98 6.59 7.11
CA LEU A 399 -7.40 6.65 8.51
C LEU A 399 -6.32 7.21 9.44
N ASN A 400 -5.03 7.17 9.04
CA ASN A 400 -3.94 7.89 9.70
C ASN A 400 -3.48 9.15 8.93
N ASP A 401 -4.38 9.81 8.20
CA ASP A 401 -4.11 11.03 7.42
C ASP A 401 -3.14 10.85 6.22
N GLY A 402 -2.97 9.62 5.75
CA GLY A 402 -2.30 9.30 4.49
C GLY A 402 -3.06 9.82 3.27
N LEU A 403 -2.34 10.03 2.17
CA LEU A 403 -2.97 10.44 0.90
C LEU A 403 -3.84 9.31 0.35
N ALA A 404 -5.08 9.62 -0.02
CA ALA A 404 -5.97 8.65 -0.64
C ALA A 404 -5.48 8.25 -2.04
N VAL A 405 -5.65 6.97 -2.38
CA VAL A 405 -5.23 6.39 -3.67
C VAL A 405 -6.34 5.50 -4.22
N VAL A 406 -6.60 5.59 -5.53
CA VAL A 406 -7.63 4.81 -6.25
C VAL A 406 -7.10 4.32 -7.59
N SER A 407 -7.50 3.12 -8.02
CA SER A 407 -7.40 2.77 -9.45
C SER A 407 -8.40 3.62 -10.25
N VAL A 408 -8.00 4.13 -11.41
CA VAL A 408 -8.88 4.88 -12.32
C VAL A 408 -8.61 4.51 -13.76
N GLY A 409 -9.68 4.46 -14.56
CA GLY A 409 -9.59 4.18 -15.99
C GLY A 409 -9.25 2.73 -16.33
N ASP A 410 -9.13 1.84 -15.35
CA ASP A 410 -9.07 0.38 -15.48
C ASP A 410 -10.49 -0.14 -15.28
N TYR A 411 -11.19 -0.47 -16.37
CA TYR A 411 -12.63 -0.73 -16.35
C TYR A 411 -12.98 -2.22 -16.37
N ASP A 412 -11.99 -3.08 -16.59
CA ASP A 412 -12.13 -4.53 -16.44
C ASP A 412 -11.49 -5.06 -15.15
N ASP A 413 -11.03 -4.16 -14.28
CA ASP A 413 -10.41 -4.40 -12.98
C ASP A 413 -9.23 -5.38 -13.07
N ASN A 414 -8.45 -5.31 -14.16
CA ASN A 414 -7.29 -6.18 -14.38
C ASN A 414 -5.96 -5.53 -13.94
N GLY A 415 -6.01 -4.31 -13.39
CA GLY A 415 -4.88 -3.55 -12.91
C GLY A 415 -4.13 -2.75 -13.97
N ARG A 416 -4.46 -2.94 -15.25
CA ARG A 416 -3.76 -2.32 -16.37
C ARG A 416 -4.62 -1.33 -17.12
N LEU A 417 -3.94 -0.36 -17.71
CA LEU A 417 -4.52 0.52 -18.71
C LEU A 417 -4.19 -0.04 -20.09
N THR A 418 -5.14 -0.78 -20.66
CA THR A 418 -4.99 -1.50 -21.93
C THR A 418 -5.94 -0.94 -23.00
N SER A 419 -5.88 -1.54 -24.19
CA SER A 419 -6.84 -1.24 -25.25
C SER A 419 -8.27 -1.61 -24.85
N ALA A 420 -8.47 -2.60 -23.98
CA ALA A 420 -9.80 -3.01 -23.51
C ALA A 420 -10.49 -1.89 -22.71
N ASP A 421 -9.73 -1.17 -21.90
CA ASP A 421 -10.22 -0.09 -21.05
C ASP A 421 -10.62 1.14 -21.85
N ILE A 422 -9.74 1.61 -22.74
CA ILE A 422 -10.05 2.74 -23.60
C ILE A 422 -11.20 2.41 -24.57
N ASN A 423 -11.32 1.15 -25.02
CA ASN A 423 -12.49 0.70 -25.79
C ASN A 423 -13.78 0.74 -24.96
N SER A 424 -13.70 0.43 -23.66
CA SER A 424 -14.82 0.52 -22.72
C SER A 424 -15.24 1.96 -22.50
N LEU A 425 -14.28 2.87 -22.31
CA LEU A 425 -14.54 4.31 -22.23
C LEU A 425 -15.18 4.87 -23.50
N THR A 426 -14.63 4.52 -24.68
CA THR A 426 -15.21 4.92 -25.97
C THR A 426 -16.64 4.40 -26.12
N THR A 427 -16.92 3.18 -25.64
CA THR A 427 -18.28 2.62 -25.63
C THR A 427 -19.21 3.37 -24.66
N ALA A 428 -18.72 3.77 -23.49
CA ALA A 428 -19.46 4.59 -22.52
C ALA A 428 -19.81 5.97 -23.09
N ILE A 429 -18.85 6.63 -23.76
CA ILE A 429 -19.06 7.91 -24.46
C ILE A 429 -20.10 7.75 -25.57
N ALA A 430 -19.95 6.75 -26.44
CA ALA A 430 -20.84 6.53 -27.57
C ALA A 430 -22.29 6.19 -27.14
N SER A 431 -22.44 5.49 -26.01
CA SER A 431 -23.75 5.15 -25.44
C SER A 431 -24.39 6.28 -24.64
N GLY A 432 -23.63 7.33 -24.30
CA GLY A 432 -24.07 8.40 -23.40
C GLY A 432 -24.31 7.88 -21.99
N SER A 433 -23.37 7.09 -21.46
CA SER A 433 -23.39 6.61 -20.09
C SER A 433 -23.53 7.75 -19.09
N GLY A 434 -24.02 7.44 -17.88
CA GLY A 434 -24.10 8.37 -16.75
C GLY A 434 -23.39 7.84 -15.50
N GLU A 435 -22.62 6.76 -15.65
CA GLU A 435 -21.84 6.17 -14.56
C GLU A 435 -20.59 7.02 -14.32
N SER A 436 -20.44 7.54 -13.11
CA SER A 436 -19.41 8.53 -12.76
C SER A 436 -17.98 8.01 -12.87
N GLU A 437 -17.77 6.70 -12.97
CA GLU A 437 -16.45 6.09 -13.17
C GLU A 437 -15.81 6.46 -14.52
N PHE A 438 -16.62 6.81 -15.53
CA PHE A 438 -16.15 7.21 -16.86
C PHE A 438 -15.87 8.72 -16.99
N ASP A 439 -16.25 9.53 -15.98
CA ASP A 439 -15.92 10.97 -15.91
C ASP A 439 -14.54 11.13 -15.25
N LEU A 440 -13.50 11.02 -16.07
CA LEU A 440 -12.11 10.99 -15.61
C LEU A 440 -11.54 12.39 -15.37
N ASN A 441 -12.09 13.41 -16.04
CA ASN A 441 -11.62 14.79 -15.92
C ASN A 441 -12.37 15.59 -14.83
N GLY A 442 -13.50 15.06 -14.33
CA GLY A 442 -14.30 15.61 -13.24
C GLY A 442 -15.17 16.81 -13.64
N ASP A 443 -15.54 16.94 -14.91
CA ASP A 443 -16.37 18.04 -15.43
C ASP A 443 -17.87 17.73 -15.52
N GLU A 444 -18.28 16.57 -14.97
CA GLU A 444 -19.64 16.04 -14.95
C GLU A 444 -20.17 15.62 -16.33
N LEU A 445 -19.30 15.52 -17.35
CA LEU A 445 -19.62 15.01 -18.68
C LEU A 445 -18.76 13.78 -18.97
N ILE A 446 -19.34 12.80 -19.68
CA ILE A 446 -18.60 11.64 -20.20
C ILE A 446 -18.46 11.85 -21.70
N ASP A 447 -17.31 12.38 -22.12
CA ASP A 447 -17.04 12.74 -23.51
C ASP A 447 -15.57 12.55 -23.94
N LEU A 448 -15.22 13.09 -25.11
CA LEU A 448 -13.87 12.93 -25.67
C LEU A 448 -12.77 13.55 -24.79
N ALA A 449 -13.12 14.47 -23.88
CA ALA A 449 -12.19 15.00 -22.92
C ALA A 449 -11.75 13.92 -21.91
N ASP A 450 -12.61 12.99 -21.52
CA ASP A 450 -12.25 11.83 -20.68
C ASP A 450 -11.36 10.84 -21.42
N HIS A 451 -11.69 10.56 -22.69
CA HIS A 451 -10.83 9.75 -23.56
C HIS A 451 -9.44 10.37 -23.70
N THR A 452 -9.37 11.69 -23.91
CA THR A 452 -8.09 12.42 -23.98
C THR A 452 -7.35 12.38 -22.64
N PHE A 453 -8.09 12.46 -21.52
CA PHE A 453 -7.52 12.35 -20.18
C PHE A 453 -6.94 10.95 -19.95
N TRP A 454 -7.65 9.88 -20.32
CA TRP A 454 -7.17 8.52 -20.23
C TRP A 454 -5.84 8.33 -20.99
N VAL A 455 -5.78 8.77 -22.25
CA VAL A 455 -4.57 8.62 -23.08
C VAL A 455 -3.40 9.41 -22.51
N SER A 456 -3.61 10.70 -22.20
CA SER A 456 -2.51 11.63 -21.92
C SER A 456 -2.13 11.74 -20.44
N GLN A 457 -3.08 11.50 -19.53
CA GLN A 457 -2.90 11.66 -18.08
C GLN A 457 -2.92 10.34 -17.32
N LEU A 458 -3.54 9.27 -17.83
CA LEU A 458 -3.51 7.96 -17.17
C LEU A 458 -2.48 7.05 -17.82
N LYS A 459 -2.65 6.72 -19.10
CA LYS A 459 -1.73 5.84 -19.84
C LYS A 459 -0.42 6.52 -20.21
N ARG A 460 -0.43 7.84 -20.34
CA ARG A 460 0.70 8.69 -20.75
C ARG A 460 1.31 8.22 -22.06
N THR A 461 0.46 8.12 -23.06
CA THR A 461 0.89 7.87 -24.42
C THR A 461 0.29 8.89 -25.39
N TRP A 462 0.61 8.71 -26.67
CA TRP A 462 0.16 9.52 -27.78
C TRP A 462 -1.10 8.94 -28.40
N LEU A 463 -1.96 9.82 -28.93
CA LEU A 463 -2.90 9.38 -29.96
C LEU A 463 -2.08 8.81 -31.13
N GLY A 464 -2.39 7.59 -31.55
CA GLY A 464 -1.63 6.89 -32.59
C GLY A 464 -0.78 5.73 -32.12
N ASP A 465 -0.45 5.67 -30.83
CA ASP A 465 0.27 4.53 -30.23
C ASP A 465 -0.69 3.33 -30.10
N ALA A 466 -0.69 2.46 -31.10
CA ALA A 466 -1.66 1.38 -31.22
C ALA A 466 -1.36 0.22 -30.27
N ASP A 467 -0.08 -0.02 -29.97
CA ASP A 467 0.35 -1.08 -29.05
C ASP A 467 0.50 -0.60 -27.60
N LEU A 468 0.31 0.69 -27.35
CA LEU A 468 0.33 1.33 -26.03
C LEU A 468 1.70 1.28 -25.34
N ASN A 469 2.80 1.22 -26.11
CA ASN A 469 4.18 1.16 -25.61
C ASN A 469 4.77 2.53 -25.18
N GLY A 470 3.98 3.60 -25.27
CA GLY A 470 4.37 4.97 -24.91
C GLY A 470 4.96 5.78 -26.06
N GLN A 471 5.01 5.23 -27.28
CA GLN A 471 5.56 5.86 -28.48
C GLN A 471 4.56 5.73 -29.63
N PHE A 472 4.41 6.80 -30.40
CA PHE A 472 3.71 6.72 -31.68
C PHE A 472 4.75 6.73 -32.81
N ASP A 473 4.95 5.60 -33.48
CA ASP A 473 5.94 5.44 -34.54
C ASP A 473 5.43 4.62 -35.75
N THR A 474 6.37 4.08 -36.53
CA THR A 474 6.03 3.38 -37.78
C THR A 474 5.46 1.99 -37.51
N ASP A 475 5.83 1.36 -36.40
CA ASP A 475 5.37 0.03 -36.04
C ASP A 475 3.86 0.06 -35.71
N ASP A 476 3.37 1.12 -35.06
CA ASP A 476 1.93 1.36 -34.83
C ASP A 476 1.13 1.44 -36.14
N LEU A 477 1.63 2.23 -37.09
CA LEU A 477 0.99 2.38 -38.39
C LEU A 477 0.98 1.05 -39.14
N ILE A 478 2.08 0.29 -39.07
CA ILE A 478 2.14 -1.04 -39.67
C ILE A 478 1.10 -1.97 -39.02
N LEU A 479 0.98 -1.94 -37.69
CA LEU A 479 0.05 -2.76 -36.92
C LEU A 479 -1.41 -2.52 -37.37
N VAL A 480 -1.87 -1.26 -37.34
CA VAL A 480 -3.27 -0.94 -37.69
C VAL A 480 -3.59 -1.17 -39.17
N PHE A 481 -2.64 -0.91 -40.09
CA PHE A 481 -2.88 -1.15 -41.52
C PHE A 481 -2.89 -2.64 -41.89
N GLN A 482 -2.25 -3.51 -41.10
CA GLN A 482 -2.33 -4.96 -41.31
C GLN A 482 -3.71 -5.54 -40.98
N ILE A 483 -4.46 -4.88 -40.11
CA ILE A 483 -5.81 -5.31 -39.68
C ILE A 483 -6.86 -5.03 -40.79
N ASN A 484 -6.54 -4.15 -41.75
CA ASN A 484 -7.36 -3.82 -42.93
C ASN A 484 -8.75 -3.20 -42.64
N LEU A 485 -8.88 -2.39 -41.57
CA LEU A 485 -10.13 -1.69 -41.23
C LEU A 485 -10.22 -0.24 -41.73
N TYR A 486 -9.11 0.34 -42.19
CA TYR A 486 -9.04 1.73 -42.67
C TYR A 486 -10.09 2.06 -43.74
N GLU A 487 -10.93 3.05 -43.47
CA GLU A 487 -11.98 3.56 -44.39
C GLU A 487 -13.00 2.49 -44.82
N THR A 488 -13.14 1.41 -44.05
CA THR A 488 -14.13 0.36 -44.32
C THR A 488 -15.49 0.66 -43.70
N GLY A 489 -15.52 1.47 -42.64
CA GLY A 489 -16.71 1.73 -41.81
C GLY A 489 -17.14 0.54 -40.94
N ALA A 490 -16.32 -0.51 -40.85
CA ALA A 490 -16.50 -1.56 -39.86
C ALA A 490 -16.04 -1.06 -38.47
N PRO A 491 -16.62 -1.59 -37.38
CA PRO A 491 -16.20 -1.24 -36.03
C PRO A 491 -14.70 -1.49 -35.84
N ALA A 492 -14.03 -0.57 -35.16
CA ALA A 492 -12.63 -0.68 -34.75
C ALA A 492 -12.51 -0.25 -33.28
N GLY A 493 -11.60 -0.89 -32.55
CA GLY A 493 -11.09 -0.38 -31.26
C GLY A 493 -9.72 0.30 -31.41
N TRP A 494 -9.12 0.65 -30.27
CA TRP A 494 -7.84 1.38 -30.21
C TRP A 494 -6.69 0.72 -30.99
N GLN A 495 -6.41 -0.56 -30.71
CA GLN A 495 -5.38 -1.36 -31.41
C GLN A 495 -5.68 -1.56 -32.91
N GLU A 496 -6.92 -1.30 -33.32
CA GLU A 496 -7.39 -1.44 -34.69
C GLU A 496 -7.41 -0.09 -35.44
N GLY A 497 -7.10 1.01 -34.73
CA GLY A 497 -6.91 2.34 -35.28
C GLY A 497 -7.99 3.38 -34.91
N ASP A 498 -8.95 3.07 -34.04
CA ASP A 498 -9.91 4.06 -33.50
C ASP A 498 -9.22 4.90 -32.40
N TRP A 499 -8.56 5.99 -32.81
CA TRP A 499 -7.80 6.87 -31.93
C TRP A 499 -8.56 8.15 -31.59
N ASN A 500 -9.62 8.47 -32.33
CA ASN A 500 -10.49 9.61 -32.01
C ASN A 500 -11.76 9.19 -31.22
N GLY A 501 -11.95 7.91 -30.96
CA GLY A 501 -13.07 7.36 -30.19
C GLY A 501 -14.41 7.37 -30.93
N ASP A 502 -14.42 7.35 -32.26
CA ASP A 502 -15.66 7.32 -33.07
C ASP A 502 -16.07 5.90 -33.50
N GLN A 503 -15.39 4.88 -32.97
CA GLN A 503 -15.64 3.44 -33.16
C GLN A 503 -15.35 2.93 -34.57
N VAL A 504 -14.63 3.69 -35.41
CA VAL A 504 -14.18 3.24 -36.74
C VAL A 504 -12.75 3.73 -37.01
N PHE A 505 -11.97 2.95 -37.77
CA PHE A 505 -10.66 3.41 -38.22
C PHE A 505 -10.76 4.13 -39.58
N GLY A 506 -10.47 5.42 -39.61
CA GLY A 506 -10.50 6.23 -40.82
C GLY A 506 -9.51 7.41 -40.83
N THR A 507 -9.73 8.34 -41.76
CA THR A 507 -8.90 9.54 -41.89
C THR A 507 -8.99 10.44 -40.65
N GLY A 508 -10.09 10.37 -39.89
CA GLY A 508 -10.29 11.11 -38.66
C GLY A 508 -9.26 10.76 -37.59
N ASP A 509 -8.97 9.48 -37.41
CA ASP A 509 -8.00 8.95 -36.45
C ASP A 509 -6.58 9.36 -36.80
N LEU A 510 -6.19 9.17 -38.07
CA LEU A 510 -4.88 9.61 -38.54
C LEU A 510 -4.72 11.12 -38.31
N LEU A 511 -5.75 11.91 -38.59
CA LEU A 511 -5.70 13.34 -38.37
C LEU A 511 -5.54 13.67 -36.88
N ALA A 512 -6.28 13.01 -35.99
CA ALA A 512 -6.18 13.20 -34.54
C ALA A 512 -4.77 12.84 -34.03
N ALA A 513 -4.26 11.65 -34.38
CA ALA A 513 -2.93 11.18 -34.01
C ALA A 513 -1.80 12.09 -34.50
N PHE A 514 -1.84 12.53 -35.76
CA PHE A 514 -0.83 13.45 -36.29
C PHE A 514 -0.97 14.88 -35.75
N GLN A 515 -2.17 15.30 -35.32
CA GLN A 515 -2.39 16.60 -34.67
C GLN A 515 -1.89 16.63 -33.23
N ASP A 516 -1.94 15.50 -32.53
CA ASP A 516 -1.35 15.33 -31.19
C ASP A 516 0.18 15.54 -31.22
N GLY A 517 0.81 15.19 -32.35
CA GLY A 517 2.18 15.57 -32.66
C GLY A 517 3.25 14.60 -32.12
N GLY A 518 2.82 13.44 -31.62
CA GLY A 518 3.69 12.40 -31.05
C GLY A 518 4.49 11.57 -32.05
N PHE A 519 4.18 11.65 -33.35
CA PHE A 519 4.77 10.75 -34.35
C PHE A 519 6.30 10.90 -34.42
N LEU A 520 7.02 9.82 -34.08
CA LEU A 520 8.48 9.77 -33.96
C LEU A 520 9.07 10.78 -32.95
N ALA A 521 8.26 11.25 -31.99
CA ALA A 521 8.73 12.11 -30.91
C ALA A 521 9.51 11.33 -29.83
N GLY A 522 9.46 10.00 -29.87
CA GLY A 522 9.99 9.11 -28.84
C GLY A 522 9.01 8.96 -27.67
N PRO A 523 9.46 8.40 -26.53
CA PRO A 523 8.61 8.13 -25.39
C PRO A 523 7.91 9.40 -24.89
N TYR A 524 6.62 9.30 -24.58
CA TYR A 524 5.77 10.42 -24.11
C TYR A 524 6.40 11.24 -22.96
N PHE A 525 7.06 10.56 -22.02
CA PHE A 525 7.79 11.18 -20.90
C PHE A 525 8.94 12.10 -21.32
N ALA A 526 9.60 11.83 -22.45
CA ALA A 526 10.74 12.61 -22.92
C ALA A 526 10.31 13.88 -23.67
N ALA A 527 9.17 13.85 -24.37
CA ALA A 527 8.68 14.96 -25.19
C ALA A 527 7.97 16.05 -24.36
N SER A 528 7.27 15.67 -23.28
CA SER A 528 6.55 16.62 -22.42
C SER A 528 7.48 17.53 -21.59
N ALA A 529 8.75 17.13 -21.39
CA ALA A 529 9.79 17.95 -20.77
C ALA A 529 10.31 19.08 -21.68
N ALA A 530 10.07 19.00 -23.00
CA ALA A 530 10.63 19.94 -23.98
C ALA A 530 9.81 21.25 -24.14
N VAL A 531 8.64 21.38 -23.51
CA VAL A 531 7.79 22.59 -23.58
C VAL A 531 8.17 23.58 -22.47
N ILE A 532 9.46 23.90 -22.33
CA ILE A 532 9.89 25.11 -21.64
C ILE A 532 9.97 26.21 -22.72
N PRO A 533 9.22 27.32 -22.61
CA PRO A 533 9.51 28.47 -23.44
C PRO A 533 10.90 28.97 -23.04
N GLU A 534 11.92 28.71 -23.86
CA GLU A 534 13.21 29.36 -23.67
C GLU A 534 12.97 30.88 -23.56
N PRO A 535 13.52 31.57 -22.54
CA PRO A 535 13.36 33.00 -22.41
C PRO A 535 14.19 33.70 -23.50
N THR A 536 13.65 33.74 -24.71
CA THR A 536 14.23 34.45 -25.88
C THR A 536 14.18 35.98 -25.74
N GLY A 537 13.88 36.52 -24.55
CA GLY A 537 13.83 37.96 -24.29
C GLY A 537 15.05 38.56 -23.58
N PHE A 538 15.71 37.86 -22.66
CA PHE A 538 16.65 38.51 -21.73
C PHE A 538 18.14 38.37 -22.10
N ALA A 539 18.55 37.30 -22.78
CA ALA A 539 19.95 37.11 -23.17
C ALA A 539 20.40 38.07 -24.30
N MET A 540 19.49 38.48 -25.19
CA MET A 540 19.80 39.39 -26.31
C MET A 540 19.93 40.87 -25.91
N CYS A 541 19.46 41.28 -24.72
CA CYS A 541 19.63 42.65 -24.23
C CYS A 541 20.97 42.88 -23.51
N ILE A 542 21.60 41.84 -22.96
CA ILE A 542 22.87 41.99 -22.22
C ILE A 542 24.08 41.99 -23.17
N VAL A 543 24.04 41.24 -24.27
CA VAL A 543 25.13 41.24 -25.28
C VAL A 543 25.14 42.54 -26.10
N GLY A 544 23.97 43.13 -26.39
CA GLY A 544 23.88 44.42 -27.10
C GLY A 544 24.42 45.62 -26.29
N SER A 545 24.39 45.53 -24.96
CA SER A 545 24.81 46.63 -24.06
C SER A 545 26.32 46.68 -23.85
N LEU A 546 27.02 45.55 -23.99
CA LEU A 546 28.48 45.47 -23.80
C LEU A 546 29.27 45.84 -25.06
N VAL A 547 28.69 45.69 -26.26
CA VAL A 547 29.33 46.10 -27.52
C VAL A 547 29.29 47.62 -27.73
N LEU A 548 28.27 48.33 -27.21
CA LEU A 548 28.17 49.78 -27.31
C LEU A 548 29.02 50.56 -26.29
N ALA A 549 29.46 49.92 -25.19
CA ALA A 549 30.35 50.53 -24.21
C ALA A 549 31.86 50.42 -24.59
N GLY A 550 32.23 49.50 -25.49
CA GLY A 550 33.62 49.24 -25.89
C GLY A 550 34.20 50.16 -26.98
N VAL A 551 33.38 50.93 -27.71
CA VAL A 551 33.83 51.69 -28.89
C VAL A 551 34.15 53.17 -28.59
N ARG A 552 34.04 53.64 -27.33
CA ARG A 552 34.39 55.03 -26.96
C ARG A 552 35.50 55.11 -25.89
N ARG A 553 36.75 54.90 -26.32
CA ARG A 553 38.03 55.46 -25.78
C ARG A 553 39.19 54.68 -26.43
N ARG A 554 40.18 55.21 -27.15
CA ARG A 554 40.74 56.56 -27.31
C ARG A 554 41.47 56.62 -28.66
N SER A 555 41.33 57.74 -29.37
CA SER A 555 42.36 58.27 -30.27
C SER A 555 42.79 59.64 -29.73
N ARG A 556 44.10 59.90 -29.85
CA ARG A 556 44.92 61.03 -29.38
C ARG A 556 45.50 60.90 -27.97
#